data_AF-A0A1G2CX24-F1
#
_entry.id   AF-A0A1G2CX24-F1
#
_cell.length_a   1.000
_cell.length_b   1.000
_cell.length_c   1.000
_cell.angle_alpha   90.00
_cell.angle_beta   90.00
_cell.angle_gamma   90.00
#
_symmetry.space_group_name_H-M   'P 1'
#
loop_
_entity.id
_entity.type
_entity.pdbx_description
1 polymer ?
#
loop_
_entity_poly.entity_id
_entity_poly.type
_entity_poly.pdbx_seq_one_letter_code
_entity_poly.pdbx_strand_id
1 'polypeptide(L)'
;MNVLKEAGEIERLIDEFKNDLYVGGAEDAVLRDKAKEIFERIDETIQILGGNSVVTQLLKGTRKDFENFVIDVYRNRHAPELKKFYFLYKKKHPQQAFVTA
;
A
#
# COMPACT_ATOMS: atom_id res chain seq x y z
N MET A 1 2.24 11.63 -18.07
CA MET A 1 2.59 10.54 -17.14
C MET A 1 2.19 9.22 -17.78
N ASN A 2 3.07 8.22 -17.80
CA ASN A 2 2.74 6.90 -18.37
C ASN A 2 2.33 5.98 -17.22
N VAL A 3 1.04 5.63 -17.15
CA VAL A 3 0.46 4.85 -16.04
C VAL A 3 1.14 3.48 -15.89
N LEU A 4 1.50 2.82 -16.98
CA LEU A 4 2.19 1.52 -16.91
C LEU A 4 3.56 1.64 -16.25
N LYS A 5 4.23 2.79 -16.45
CA LYS A 5 5.48 3.08 -15.77
C LYS A 5 5.25 3.30 -14.27
N GLU A 6 4.22 4.04 -13.88
CA GLU A 6 3.88 4.25 -12.46
C GLU A 6 3.49 2.95 -11.75
N ALA A 7 2.72 2.08 -12.41
CA ALA A 7 2.39 0.76 -11.88
C ALA A 7 3.65 -0.09 -11.63
N GLY A 8 4.62 -0.06 -12.56
CA GLY A 8 5.91 -0.73 -12.37
C GLY A 8 6.75 -0.12 -11.24
N GLU A 9 6.73 1.20 -11.05
CA GLU A 9 7.41 1.84 -9.91
C GLU A 9 6.77 1.46 -8.57
N ILE A 10 5.44 1.32 -8.51
CA ILE A 10 4.73 0.84 -7.31
C ILE A 10 5.17 -0.59 -6.97
N GLU A 11 5.22 -1.50 -7.96
CA GLU A 11 5.70 -2.87 -7.73
C GLU A 11 7.13 -2.89 -7.20
N ARG A 12 8.02 -2.09 -7.80
CA ARG A 12 9.40 -1.93 -7.35
C ARG A 12 9.49 -1.46 -5.90
N LEU A 13 8.70 -0.47 -5.49
CA LEU A 13 8.66 0.03 -4.11
C LEU A 13 8.14 -1.01 -3.12
N ILE A 14 7.14 -1.81 -3.52
CA ILE A 14 6.64 -2.91 -2.69
C ILE A 14 7.72 -3.98 -2.48
N ASP A 15 8.48 -4.30 -3.51
CA ASP A 15 9.58 -5.27 -3.43
C ASP A 15 10.74 -4.74 -2.58
N GLU A 16 11.08 -3.46 -2.71
CA GLU A 16 12.05 -2.80 -1.81
C GLU A 16 11.58 -2.86 -0.35
N PHE A 17 10.32 -2.52 -0.09
CA PHE A 17 9.73 -2.58 1.25
C PHE A 17 9.84 -3.99 1.86
N LYS A 18 9.51 -5.02 1.09
CA LYS A 18 9.67 -6.42 1.50
C LYS A 18 11.14 -6.75 1.78
N ASN A 19 12.04 -6.36 0.89
CA ASN A 19 13.46 -6.65 1.01
C ASN A 19 14.08 -6.02 2.27
N ASP A 20 13.76 -4.76 2.56
CA ASP A 20 14.21 -4.09 3.79
C ASP A 20 13.72 -4.80 5.06
N LEU A 21 12.52 -5.35 4.98
CA LEU A 21 11.90 -6.14 6.03
C LEU A 21 12.62 -7.47 6.27
N TYR A 22 13.00 -8.18 5.20
CA TYR A 22 13.62 -9.49 5.27
C TYR A 22 15.14 -9.44 5.51
N VAL A 23 15.84 -8.44 4.98
CA VAL A 23 17.31 -8.36 5.01
C VAL A 23 17.84 -7.58 6.21
N GLY A 24 17.18 -6.47 6.59
CA GLY A 24 17.83 -5.45 7.41
C GLY A 24 17.21 -5.18 8.77
N GLY A 25 16.06 -5.76 9.10
CA GLY A 25 15.37 -5.42 10.34
C GLY A 25 15.03 -3.92 10.44
N ALA A 26 14.70 -3.28 9.30
CA ALA A 26 14.45 -1.84 9.21
C ALA A 26 13.60 -1.30 10.37
N GLU A 27 13.98 -0.12 10.87
CA GLU A 27 13.28 0.54 11.97
C GLU A 27 11.81 0.79 11.62
N ASP A 28 10.96 0.72 12.64
CA ASP A 28 9.52 0.88 12.50
C ASP A 28 9.12 2.22 11.85
N ALA A 29 9.83 3.31 12.16
CA ALA A 29 9.60 4.61 11.53
C ALA A 29 9.89 4.60 10.02
N VAL A 30 10.93 3.88 9.58
CA VAL A 30 11.29 3.75 8.16
C VAL A 30 10.26 2.89 7.44
N LEU A 31 9.81 1.79 8.07
CA LEU A 31 8.73 0.97 7.53
C LEU A 31 7.43 1.78 7.40
N ARG A 32 7.09 2.59 8.41
CA ARG A 32 5.93 3.49 8.36
C ARG A 32 6.00 4.44 7.16
N ASP A 33 7.12 5.12 6.95
CA ASP A 33 7.25 6.12 5.90
C ASP A 33 7.20 5.50 4.50
N LYS A 34 7.86 4.35 4.31
CA LYS A 34 7.80 3.61 3.05
C LYS A 34 6.40 3.07 2.75
N ALA A 35 5.73 2.49 3.75
CA ALA A 35 4.36 2.03 3.58
C ALA A 35 3.42 3.18 3.21
N LYS A 36 3.60 4.35 3.84
CA LYS A 36 2.85 5.56 3.52
C LYS A 36 3.05 5.98 2.06
N GLU A 37 4.29 6.09 1.59
CA GLU A 37 4.58 6.45 0.20
C GLU A 37 3.88 5.51 -0.79
N ILE A 38 3.96 4.20 -0.56
CA ILE A 38 3.35 3.19 -1.43
C ILE A 38 1.83 3.37 -1.49
N PHE A 39 1.17 3.54 -0.34
CA PHE A 39 -0.28 3.77 -0.32
C PHE A 39 -0.69 5.06 -1.05
N GLU A 40 0.05 6.15 -0.82
CA GLU A 40 -0.22 7.43 -1.47
C GLU A 40 -0.06 7.31 -3.00
N ARG A 41 1.01 6.69 -3.48
CA ARG A 41 1.22 6.47 -4.93
C ARG A 41 0.14 5.60 -5.57
N ILE A 42 -0.29 4.53 -4.89
CA ILE A 42 -1.37 3.68 -5.42
C ILE A 42 -2.67 4.48 -5.52
N ASP A 43 -3.04 5.21 -4.47
CA ASP A 43 -4.26 6.00 -4.44
C ASP A 43 -4.24 7.14 -5.48
N GLU A 44 -3.12 7.85 -5.62
CA GLU A 44 -2.92 8.87 -6.65
C GLU A 44 -3.05 8.28 -8.06
N THR A 45 -2.43 7.13 -8.31
CA THR A 45 -2.48 6.47 -9.63
C THR A 45 -3.90 6.01 -9.95
N ILE A 46 -4.63 5.45 -8.98
CA ILE A 46 -6.06 5.10 -9.12
C ILE A 46 -6.90 6.34 -9.41
N GLN A 47 -6.64 7.46 -8.74
CA GLN A 47 -7.37 8.70 -8.92
C GLN A 47 -7.13 9.30 -10.31
N ILE A 48 -5.88 9.31 -10.78
CA ILE A 48 -5.50 9.80 -12.12
C ILE A 48 -6.18 8.99 -13.22
N LEU A 49 -6.24 7.66 -13.04
CA LEU A 49 -6.81 6.76 -14.03
C LEU A 49 -8.32 6.95 -14.25
N GLY A 50 -9.04 7.49 -13.27
CA GLY A 50 -10.50 7.49 -13.31
C GLY A 50 -11.08 6.07 -13.26
N GLY A 51 -12.40 5.97 -13.06
CA GLY A 51 -13.07 4.70 -12.78
C GLY A 51 -13.06 3.65 -13.90
N ASN A 52 -13.13 2.38 -13.46
CA ASN A 52 -13.44 1.13 -14.19
C ASN A 52 -12.53 0.67 -15.36
N SER A 53 -11.25 1.04 -15.34
CA SER A 53 -10.25 0.40 -16.22
C SER A 53 -9.69 -0.89 -15.60
N VAL A 54 -9.19 -1.81 -16.45
CA VAL A 54 -8.46 -3.02 -16.01
C VAL A 54 -7.26 -2.65 -15.13
N VAL A 55 -6.53 -1.58 -15.46
CA VAL A 55 -5.39 -1.11 -14.68
C VAL A 55 -5.83 -0.62 -13.30
N THR A 56 -6.95 0.08 -13.21
CA THR A 56 -7.53 0.51 -11.93
C THR A 56 -7.90 -0.69 -11.05
N GLN A 57 -8.43 -1.76 -11.63
CA GLN A 57 -8.75 -2.99 -10.90
C GLN A 57 -7.48 -3.71 -10.41
N LEU A 58 -6.45 -3.79 -11.26
CA LEU A 58 -5.15 -4.35 -10.87
C LEU A 58 -4.54 -3.59 -9.70
N LEU A 59 -4.48 -2.26 -9.78
CA LEU A 59 -3.94 -1.41 -8.70
C LEU A 59 -4.73 -1.54 -7.39
N LYS A 60 -6.06 -1.71 -7.46
CA LYS A 60 -6.88 -2.01 -6.28
C LYS A 60 -6.54 -3.38 -5.68
N GLY A 61 -6.24 -4.38 -6.52
CA GLY A 61 -5.71 -5.68 -6.10
C GLY A 61 -4.37 -5.54 -5.40
N THR A 62 -3.40 -4.90 -6.05
CA THR A 62 -2.07 -4.62 -5.49
C THR A 62 -2.15 -3.88 -4.16
N ARG A 63 -3.04 -2.88 -4.04
CA ARG A 63 -3.29 -2.17 -2.78
C ARG A 63 -3.72 -3.11 -1.67
N LYS A 64 -4.67 -4.00 -1.96
CA LYS A 64 -5.22 -4.96 -0.98
C LYS A 64 -4.17 -5.97 -0.56
N ASP A 65 -3.35 -6.46 -1.49
CA ASP A 65 -2.29 -7.41 -1.19
C ASP A 65 -1.19 -6.77 -0.33
N PHE A 66 -0.81 -5.54 -0.67
CA PHE A 66 0.13 -4.76 0.14
C PHE A 66 -0.44 -4.44 1.54
N GLU A 67 -1.73 -4.14 1.63
CA GLU A 67 -2.43 -3.92 2.89
C GLU A 67 -2.36 -5.14 3.81
N ASN A 68 -2.68 -6.33 3.28
CA ASN A 68 -2.58 -7.58 4.03
C ASN A 68 -1.14 -7.82 4.52
N PHE A 69 -0.15 -7.55 3.67
CA PHE A 69 1.25 -7.67 4.05
C PHE A 69 1.62 -6.73 5.21
N VAL A 70 1.23 -5.45 5.15
CA VAL A 70 1.46 -4.48 6.23
C VAL A 70 0.81 -4.95 7.54
N ILE A 71 -0.40 -5.52 7.46
CA ILE A 71 -1.10 -6.10 8.62
C ILE A 71 -0.28 -7.21 9.27
N ASP A 72 0.22 -8.13 8.46
CA ASP A 72 1.01 -9.25 8.96
C ASP A 72 2.34 -8.75 9.57
N VAL A 73 2.98 -7.75 8.96
CA VAL A 73 4.21 -7.16 9.50
C VAL A 73 3.97 -6.58 10.88
N TYR A 74 3.01 -5.66 11.05
CA TYR A 74 2.86 -4.99 12.34
C TYR A 74 2.32 -5.93 13.43
N ARG A 75 1.62 -7.02 13.06
CA ARG A 75 1.16 -8.06 14.00
C ARG A 75 2.30 -8.92 14.49
N ASN A 76 3.16 -9.38 13.59
CA ASN A 76 4.19 -10.37 13.90
C ASN A 76 5.50 -9.75 14.42
N ARG A 77 5.87 -8.56 13.93
CA ARG A 77 7.12 -7.88 14.32
C ARG A 77 6.94 -6.81 15.40
N HIS A 78 5.72 -6.60 15.90
CA HIS A 78 5.40 -5.55 16.86
C HIS A 78 5.91 -4.17 16.42
N ALA A 79 5.47 -3.70 15.24
CA ALA A 79 5.83 -2.41 14.66
C ALA A 79 4.74 -1.35 15.00
N PRO A 80 4.78 -0.68 16.17
CA PRO A 80 3.71 0.20 16.65
C PRO A 80 3.44 1.43 15.79
N GLU A 81 4.45 2.02 15.16
CA GLU A 81 4.31 3.17 14.27
C GLU A 81 3.65 2.76 12.96
N LEU A 82 4.07 1.64 12.37
CA LEU A 82 3.41 1.08 11.20
C LEU A 82 1.94 0.73 11.50
N LYS A 83 1.67 0.15 12.68
CA LYS A 83 0.30 -0.08 13.17
C LYS A 83 -0.47 1.25 13.27
N LYS A 84 0.06 2.26 13.96
CA LYS A 84 -0.60 3.56 14.16
C LYS A 84 -0.93 4.23 12.83
N PHE A 85 0.03 4.23 11.90
CA PHE A 85 -0.18 4.73 10.55
C PHE A 85 -1.33 3.99 9.86
N TYR A 86 -1.29 2.65 9.83
CA TYR A 86 -2.31 1.86 9.15
C TYR A 86 -3.72 2.13 9.70
N PHE A 87 -3.88 2.22 11.03
CA PHE A 87 -5.16 2.58 11.65
C PHE A 87 -5.65 3.97 11.23
N LEU A 88 -4.75 4.97 11.18
CA LEU A 88 -5.10 6.32 10.73
C LEU A 88 -5.44 6.35 9.24
N TYR A 89 -4.70 5.61 8.42
CA TYR A 89 -4.96 5.48 6.99
C TYR A 89 -6.33 4.86 6.72
N LYS A 90 -6.68 3.76 7.40
CA LYS A 90 -8.01 3.13 7.30
C LYS A 90 -9.16 4.05 7.70
N LYS A 91 -8.97 4.88 8.72
CA LYS A 91 -9.98 5.84 9.14
C LYS A 91 -10.25 6.91 8.07
N LYS A 92 -9.22 7.32 7.32
CA LYS A 92 -9.33 8.30 6.23
C LYS A 92 -9.86 7.71 4.94
N HIS A 93 -9.54 6.44 4.68
CA HIS A 93 -9.97 5.69 3.50
C HIS A 93 -10.83 4.50 3.94
N PRO A 94 -12.01 4.73 4.53
CA PRO A 94 -12.93 3.63 4.81
C PRO A 94 -13.18 2.91 3.49
N GLN A 95 -13.03 1.57 3.49
CA GLN A 95 -13.44 0.78 2.34
C GLN A 95 -14.87 1.18 2.02
N GLN A 96 -15.10 1.82 0.86
CA GLN A 96 -16.44 1.95 0.33
C GLN A 96 -16.95 0.52 0.24
N ALA A 97 -17.93 0.18 1.07
CA ALA A 97 -18.56 -1.12 1.06
C ALA A 97 -18.92 -1.42 -0.39
N PHE A 98 -18.39 -2.51 -0.94
CA PHE A 98 -18.88 -3.01 -2.21
C PHE A 98 -20.35 -3.34 -1.97
N VAL A 99 -21.24 -2.44 -2.40
CA VAL A 99 -22.67 -2.73 -2.45
C VAL A 99 -22.80 -3.82 -3.49
N THR A 100 -22.88 -5.07 -3.04
CA THR A 100 -23.33 -6.18 -3.88
C THR A 100 -24.77 -5.88 -4.24
N ALA A 101 -25.00 -5.53 -5.51
CA ALA A 101 -26.32 -5.44 -6.13
C ALA A 101 -26.91 -6.84 -6.31
#